data_AF-A0A963GZC7-F1
#
_entry.id   AF-A0A963GZC7-F1
#
_cell.length_a   1.000
_cell.length_b   1.000
_cell.length_c   1.000
_cell.angle_alpha   90.00
_cell.angle_beta   90.00
_cell.angle_gamma   90.00
#
_symmetry.space_group_name_H-M   'P 1'
#
loop_
_entity.id
_entity.type
_entity.pdbx_description
1 polymer ?
#
loop_
_entity_poly.entity_id
_entity_poly.type
_entity_poly.pdbx_seq_one_letter_code
_entity_poly.pdbx_strand_id
1 'polypeptide(L)'
;KTLVDVLHPFSAALDQAAADGLSVADAWEMAGNIADKAAQMTQDLLPKIGRARPHAEKSIGTPDPGAVSMALIINAVKPVIRKYCS
;
A
#
# COMPACT_ATOMS: atom_id res chain seq x y z
N LYS A 1 -10.66 -6.42 -1.99
CA LYS A 1 -9.46 -5.99 -2.72
C LYS A 1 -9.69 -4.68 -3.45
N THR A 2 -9.08 -3.60 -2.98
CA THR A 2 -9.10 -2.23 -3.48
C THR A 2 -7.82 -1.51 -3.05
N LEU A 3 -7.61 -0.27 -3.52
CA LEU A 3 -6.52 0.59 -3.02
C LEU A 3 -6.56 0.86 -1.50
N VAL A 4 -7.71 0.72 -0.85
CA VAL A 4 -7.84 0.94 0.61
C VAL A 4 -7.12 -0.15 1.39
N ASP A 5 -7.02 -1.35 0.81
CA ASP A 5 -6.27 -2.47 1.39
C ASP A 5 -4.75 -2.17 1.45
N VAL A 6 -4.29 -1.13 0.75
CA VAL A 6 -2.92 -0.59 0.81
C VAL A 6 -2.84 0.65 1.68
N LEU A 7 -3.74 1.61 1.48
CA LEU A 7 -3.72 2.89 2.21
C LEU A 7 -3.84 2.70 3.72
N HIS A 8 -4.71 1.79 4.17
CA HIS A 8 -4.93 1.58 5.59
C HIS A 8 -3.68 1.06 6.33
N PRO A 9 -3.05 -0.06 5.93
CA PRO A 9 -1.82 -0.52 6.57
C PRO A 9 -0.63 0.43 6.35
N PHE A 10 -0.56 1.13 5.21
CA PHE A 10 0.44 2.18 4.98
C PHE A 10 0.33 3.32 6.01
N SER A 11 -0.89 3.85 6.23
CA SER A 11 -1.13 4.92 7.21
C SER A 11 -0.79 4.45 8.62
N ALA A 12 -1.21 3.25 9.01
CA ALA A 12 -0.90 2.70 10.33
C ALA A 12 0.62 2.55 10.55
N ALA A 13 1.36 2.15 9.51
CA ALA A 13 2.82 2.05 9.56
C ALA A 13 3.48 3.44 9.69
N LEU A 14 2.96 4.46 9.02
CA LEU A 14 3.43 5.84 9.19
C LEU A 14 3.18 6.35 10.62
N ASP A 15 1.97 6.13 11.14
CA ASP A 15 1.60 6.56 12.50
C ASP A 15 2.51 5.89 13.55
N GLN A 16 2.78 4.59 13.38
CA GLN A 16 3.69 3.86 14.27
C GLN A 16 5.13 4.38 14.16
N ALA A 17 5.64 4.58 12.93
CA ALA A 17 6.99 5.10 12.72
C ALA A 17 7.15 6.51 13.31
N ALA A 18 6.11 7.35 13.24
CA ALA A 18 6.10 8.65 13.88
C ALA A 18 6.11 8.54 15.41
N ALA A 19 5.33 7.62 15.99
CA ALA A 19 5.33 7.35 17.43
C ALA A 19 6.70 6.84 17.92
N ASP A 20 7.40 6.07 17.08
CA ASP A 20 8.74 5.54 17.35
C ASP A 20 9.85 6.58 17.12
N GLY A 21 9.51 7.80 16.67
CA GLY A 21 10.44 8.90 16.49
C GLY A 21 11.35 8.79 15.26
N LEU A 22 10.93 8.02 14.25
CA LEU A 22 11.71 7.89 13.01
C LEU A 22 11.73 9.21 12.22
N SER A 23 12.78 9.40 11.43
CA SER A 23 12.81 10.46 10.44
C SER A 23 11.69 10.26 9.41
N VAL A 24 11.23 11.35 8.77
CA VAL A 24 10.19 11.27 7.72
C VAL A 24 10.65 10.35 6.58
N ALA A 25 11.95 10.38 6.24
CA ALA A 25 12.51 9.51 5.22
C ALA A 25 12.44 8.02 5.60
N ASP A 26 12.81 7.66 6.83
CA ASP A 26 12.80 6.27 7.29
C ASP A 26 11.36 5.76 7.53
N ALA A 27 10.49 6.62 8.04
CA ALA A 27 9.07 6.32 8.20
C ALA A 27 8.41 6.02 6.84
N TRP A 28 8.69 6.83 5.82
CA TRP A 28 8.14 6.61 4.48
C TRP A 28 8.72 5.36 3.81
N GLU A 29 10.00 5.06 4.03
CA GLU A 29 10.64 3.84 3.55
C GLU A 29 9.97 2.59 4.15
N MET A 30 9.83 2.57 5.47
CA MET A 30 9.16 1.49 6.21
C MET A 30 7.71 1.31 5.75
N ALA A 31 6.91 2.38 5.75
CA ALA A 31 5.51 2.34 5.36
C ALA A 31 5.35 1.95 3.88
N GLY A 32 6.23 2.42 3.00
CA GLY A 32 6.23 2.03 1.59
C GLY A 32 6.43 0.52 1.40
N ASN A 33 7.29 -0.12 2.20
CA ASN A 33 7.46 -1.57 2.16
C ASN A 33 6.21 -2.33 2.64
N ILE A 34 5.46 -1.75 3.58
CA ILE A 34 4.15 -2.29 3.99
C ILE A 34 3.14 -2.14 2.86
N ALA A 35 3.14 -1.02 2.13
CA ALA A 35 2.27 -0.81 0.98
C ALA A 35 2.50 -1.85 -0.13
N ASP A 36 3.75 -2.17 -0.44
CA ASP A 36 4.11 -3.21 -1.42
C ASP A 36 3.57 -4.58 -1.03
N LYS A 37 3.79 -4.98 0.23
CA LYS A 37 3.29 -6.26 0.76
C LYS A 37 1.76 -6.30 0.75
N ALA A 38 1.11 -5.23 1.22
CA ALA A 38 -0.34 -5.13 1.26
C ALA A 38 -0.97 -5.23 -0.14
N ALA A 39 -0.34 -4.60 -1.14
CA ALA A 39 -0.79 -4.71 -2.53
C ALA A 39 -0.74 -6.15 -3.03
N GLN A 40 0.33 -6.89 -2.75
CA GLN A 40 0.44 -8.30 -3.13
C GLN A 40 -0.57 -9.18 -2.41
N MET A 41 -0.79 -8.96 -1.10
CA MET A 41 -1.74 -9.74 -0.31
C MET A 41 -3.20 -9.60 -0.78
N THR A 42 -3.52 -8.58 -1.58
CA THR A 42 -4.85 -8.48 -2.18
C THR A 42 -5.19 -9.63 -3.12
N GLN A 43 -4.20 -10.41 -3.59
CA GLN A 43 -4.44 -11.63 -4.36
C GLN A 43 -5.25 -12.68 -3.60
N ASP A 44 -5.21 -12.65 -2.26
CA ASP A 44 -5.91 -13.61 -1.39
C ASP A 44 -7.32 -13.13 -1.00
N LEU A 45 -7.74 -11.95 -1.49
CA LEU A 45 -8.98 -11.30 -1.08
C LEU A 45 -10.05 -11.34 -2.16
N LEU A 46 -11.28 -11.69 -1.76
CA LEU A 46 -12.44 -11.55 -2.64
C LEU A 46 -12.89 -10.07 -2.74
N PRO A 47 -13.13 -9.54 -3.95
CA PRO A 47 -13.67 -8.20 -4.14
C PRO A 47 -15.15 -8.15 -3.75
N LYS A 48 -15.49 -7.30 -2.78
CA LYS A 48 -16.87 -7.08 -2.33
C LYS A 48 -17.56 -5.91 -3.05
N ILE A 49 -16.78 -5.03 -3.68
CA ILE A 49 -17.24 -3.79 -4.34
C ILE A 49 -16.52 -3.56 -5.68
N GLY A 50 -17.00 -2.60 -6.46
CA GLY A 50 -16.37 -2.17 -7.72
C GLY A 50 -16.53 -3.14 -8.89
N ARG A 51 -15.81 -2.87 -9.99
CA ARG A 51 -15.89 -3.64 -11.25
C ARG A 51 -15.37 -5.07 -11.14
N ALA A 52 -14.58 -5.37 -10.11
CA ALA A 52 -14.06 -6.71 -9.86
C ALA A 52 -15.10 -7.65 -9.21
N ARG A 53 -16.14 -7.12 -8.57
CA ARG A 53 -17.17 -7.91 -7.85
C ARG A 53 -17.85 -8.99 -8.70
N PRO A 54 -18.29 -8.74 -9.96
CA PRO A 54 -18.92 -9.76 -10.80
C PRO A 54 -17.99 -10.93 -11.19
N HIS A 55 -16.68 -10.78 -11.00
CA HIS A 55 -15.66 -11.78 -11.32
C HIS A 55 -14.87 -12.22 -10.07
N ALA A 56 -15.51 -12.17 -8.89
CA ALA A 56 -14.83 -12.37 -7.61
C ALA A 56 -14.04 -13.67 -7.51
N GLU A 57 -14.61 -14.81 -7.92
CA GLU A 57 -13.94 -16.12 -7.86
C GLU A 57 -12.74 -16.21 -8.82
N LYS A 58 -12.82 -15.54 -9.98
CA LYS A 58 -11.72 -15.48 -10.96
C LYS A 58 -10.61 -14.52 -10.56
N SER A 59 -10.83 -13.70 -9.53
CA SER A 59 -9.89 -12.64 -9.11
C SER A 59 -8.91 -13.07 -8.02
N ILE A 60 -9.12 -14.26 -7.45
CA ILE A 60 -8.18 -14.90 -6.50
C ILE A 60 -6.89 -15.26 -7.22
N GLY A 61 -5.76 -15.07 -6.54
CA GLY A 61 -4.41 -15.34 -7.06
C GLY A 61 -3.85 -14.24 -7.96
N THR A 62 -4.59 -13.14 -8.18
CA THR A 62 -4.09 -11.95 -8.87
C THR A 62 -4.21 -10.74 -7.97
N PRO A 63 -3.15 -9.94 -7.76
CA PRO A 63 -3.25 -8.68 -7.03
C PRO A 63 -4.30 -7.72 -7.62
N ASP A 64 -4.89 -6.86 -6.80
CA ASP A 64 -5.78 -5.80 -7.27
C ASP A 64 -4.99 -4.71 -7.99
N PRO A 65 -5.38 -4.32 -9.22
CA PRO A 65 -4.65 -3.29 -9.96
C PRO A 65 -4.67 -1.94 -9.25
N GLY A 66 -5.77 -1.58 -8.56
CA GLY A 66 -5.85 -0.34 -7.80
C GLY A 66 -4.90 -0.33 -6.60
N ALA A 67 -4.79 -1.45 -5.89
CA ALA A 67 -3.82 -1.66 -4.83
C ALA A 67 -2.37 -1.57 -5.34
N VAL A 68 -2.06 -2.26 -6.44
CA VAL A 68 -0.72 -2.20 -7.06
C VAL A 68 -0.37 -0.78 -7.49
N SER A 69 -1.28 -0.08 -8.17
CA SER A 69 -1.06 1.33 -8.55
C SER A 69 -0.83 2.23 -7.34
N MET A 70 -1.53 2.01 -6.22
CA MET A 70 -1.31 2.77 -4.99
C MET A 70 0.10 2.56 -4.42
N ALA A 71 0.57 1.31 -4.34
CA ALA A 71 1.93 1.02 -3.89
C ALA A 71 2.99 1.67 -4.80
N LEU A 72 2.79 1.65 -6.13
CA LEU A 72 3.66 2.34 -7.09
C LEU A 72 3.70 3.85 -6.86
N ILE A 73 2.56 4.50 -6.60
CA ILE A 73 2.50 5.93 -6.29
C ILE A 73 3.29 6.24 -5.01
N ILE A 74 3.09 5.46 -3.94
CA ILE A 74 3.82 5.61 -2.67
C ILE A 74 5.32 5.48 -2.89
N ASN A 75 5.75 4.50 -3.70
CA ASN A 75 7.15 4.29 -4.05
C ASN A 75 7.73 5.41 -4.92
N ALA A 76 6.95 5.99 -5.82
CA ALA A 76 7.38 7.14 -6.63
C ALA A 76 7.67 8.38 -5.78
N VAL A 77 7.05 8.50 -4.60
CA VAL A 77 7.28 9.60 -3.65
C VAL A 77 8.57 9.40 -2.82
N LYS A 78 9.03 8.15 -2.61
CA LYS A 78 10.25 7.83 -1.83
C LYS A 78 11.47 8.71 -2.19
N PRO A 79 11.89 8.85 -3.47
CA PRO A 79 13.05 9.67 -3.81
C PRO A 79 12.87 11.17 -3.52
N VAL A 80 11.62 11.68 -3.56
CA VAL A 80 11.32 13.07 -3.21
C VAL A 80 11.48 13.28 -1.71
N ILE A 81 10.89 12.40 -0.90
CA ILE A 81 10.99 12.48 0.56
C ILE A 81 12.46 12.33 1.01
N ARG A 82 13.18 11.35 0.47
CA ARG A 82 14.60 11.12 0.81
C ARG A 82 15.48 12.33 0.48
N LYS A 83 15.12 13.11 -0.56
CA LYS A 83 15.87 14.30 -0.96
C LYS A 83 15.58 15.53 -0.10
N TYR A 84 14.35 15.68 0.37
CA TYR A 84 13.88 16.93 0.99
C TYR A 84 13.54 16.82 2.49
N CYS A 85 13.52 15.61 3.04
CA CYS A 85 13.14 15.35 4.44
C CYS A 85 14.16 14.49 5.20
N SER A 86 15.38 14.37 4.66
CA SER A 86 16.55 13.77 5.31
C SER A 86 17.20 14.71 6.31
#